data_AF-Q68GY8-F1
#
_entry.id   AF-Q68GY8-F1
#
_cell.length_a   1.000
_cell.length_b   1.000
_cell.length_c   1.000
_cell.angle_alpha   90.00
_cell.angle_beta   90.00
_cell.angle_gamma   90.00
#
_symmetry.space_group_name_H-M   'P 1'
#
loop_
_entity.id
_entity.type
_entity.pdbx_description
1 polymer ?
#
loop_
_entity_poly.entity_id
_entity_poly.type
_entity_poly.pdbx_seq_one_letter_code
_entity_poly.pdbx_strand_id
1 'polypeptide(L)'
;ATLLAQAIIREGLKNIAAGANPMILQNGIKKAVNKAVEEIKRFSKDVETKDEIAQVATISAADAEIGKLIAEAMEKVGNDGVITVEESKSMGTTLEVVEGMQFDRGYISPYMVTDTDKMVAELEDPYILITDKKISNIQDILPILEQIVQSGKPLLIIAEDVEGDALPTLVVNKLRGTFNCVAV
;
A
#
# COMPACT_ATOMS: atom_id res chain seq x y z
N ALA A 1 -18.05 1.32 3.73
CA ALA A 1 -18.45 0.30 2.72
C ALA A 1 -19.30 -0.83 3.32
N THR A 2 -18.91 -1.42 4.44
CA THR A 2 -19.57 -2.57 5.09
C THR A 2 -21.05 -2.35 5.41
N LEU A 3 -21.42 -1.20 5.97
CA LEU A 3 -22.82 -0.86 6.28
C LEU A 3 -23.71 -0.78 5.02
N LEU A 4 -23.22 -0.13 3.96
CA LEU A 4 -23.93 -0.03 2.69
C LEU A 4 -24.10 -1.41 2.05
N ALA A 5 -23.06 -2.24 2.07
CA ALA A 5 -23.13 -3.61 1.59
C ALA A 5 -24.21 -4.41 2.35
N GLN A 6 -24.22 -4.32 3.69
CA GLN A 6 -25.23 -4.96 4.52
C GLN A 6 -26.65 -4.49 4.17
N ALA A 7 -26.86 -3.19 3.99
CA ALA A 7 -28.16 -2.62 3.65
C ALA A 7 -28.65 -3.10 2.28
N ILE A 8 -27.78 -3.07 1.27
CA ILE A 8 -28.08 -3.53 -0.09
C ILE A 8 -28.41 -5.03 -0.10
N ILE A 9 -27.65 -5.85 0.64
CA ILE A 9 -27.89 -7.29 0.76
C ILE A 9 -29.23 -7.54 1.44
N ARG A 10 -29.50 -6.89 2.56
CA ARG A 10 -30.73 -7.06 3.34
C ARG A 10 -31.97 -6.73 2.50
N GLU A 11 -31.99 -5.56 1.87
CA GLU A 11 -33.12 -5.14 1.03
C GLU A 11 -33.19 -5.98 -0.27
N GLY A 12 -32.04 -6.37 -0.82
CA GLY A 12 -31.99 -7.27 -1.97
C GLY A 12 -32.66 -8.62 -1.70
N LEU A 13 -32.30 -9.28 -0.59
CA LEU A 13 -32.88 -10.56 -0.19
C LEU A 13 -34.39 -10.46 0.07
N LYS A 14 -34.85 -9.37 0.69
CA LYS A 14 -36.27 -9.12 0.93
C LYS A 14 -37.08 -9.07 -0.37
N ASN A 15 -36.56 -8.39 -1.40
CA ASN A 15 -37.22 -8.27 -2.69
C ASN A 15 -37.18 -9.60 -3.49
N ILE A 16 -36.09 -10.35 -3.39
CA ILE A 16 -35.99 -11.68 -4.00
C ILE A 16 -36.99 -12.65 -3.36
N ALA A 17 -37.12 -12.65 -2.02
CA ALA A 17 -38.10 -13.46 -1.32
C ALA A 17 -39.55 -13.11 -1.70
N ALA A 18 -39.81 -11.87 -2.13
CA ALA A 18 -41.09 -11.42 -2.66
C ALA A 18 -41.33 -11.80 -4.14
N GLY A 19 -40.40 -12.54 -4.77
CA GLY A 19 -40.53 -13.04 -6.14
C GLY A 19 -39.88 -12.17 -7.22
N ALA A 20 -39.10 -11.14 -6.86
CA ALA A 20 -38.37 -10.34 -7.84
C ALA A 20 -37.27 -11.16 -8.53
N ASN A 21 -37.05 -10.92 -9.82
CA ASN A 21 -35.97 -11.56 -10.56
C ASN A 21 -34.59 -11.02 -10.12
N PRO A 22 -33.68 -11.86 -9.61
CA PRO A 22 -32.38 -11.42 -9.09
C PRO A 22 -31.49 -10.71 -10.12
N MET A 23 -31.54 -11.14 -11.39
CA MET A 23 -30.73 -10.54 -12.47
C MET A 23 -31.22 -9.14 -12.80
N ILE A 24 -32.54 -8.92 -12.84
CA ILE A 24 -33.13 -7.60 -13.08
C ILE A 24 -32.80 -6.66 -11.91
N LEU A 25 -32.92 -7.16 -10.68
CA LEU A 25 -32.60 -6.40 -9.47
C LEU A 25 -31.13 -5.97 -9.43
N GLN A 26 -30.20 -6.89 -9.70
CA GLN A 26 -28.77 -6.57 -9.76
C GLN A 26 -28.48 -5.50 -10.83
N ASN A 27 -29.09 -5.61 -12.02
CA ASN A 27 -28.93 -4.62 -13.08
C ASN A 27 -29.49 -3.26 -12.69
N GLY A 28 -30.63 -3.22 -12.00
CA GLY A 28 -31.23 -1.99 -11.47
C GLY A 28 -30.31 -1.31 -10.45
N ILE A 29 -29.76 -2.09 -9.51
CA ILE A 29 -28.80 -1.59 -8.51
C ILE A 29 -27.56 -1.01 -9.20
N LYS A 30 -26.97 -1.72 -10.18
CA LYS A 30 -25.80 -1.22 -10.93
C LYS A 30 -26.09 0.12 -11.62
N LYS A 31 -27.24 0.24 -12.29
CA LYS A 31 -27.64 1.50 -12.94
C LYS A 31 -27.83 2.64 -11.92
N ALA A 32 -28.47 2.35 -10.79
CA ALA A 32 -28.66 3.32 -9.72
C ALA A 32 -27.32 3.78 -9.12
N VAL A 33 -26.39 2.85 -8.86
CA VAL A 33 -25.04 3.18 -8.38
C VAL A 33 -24.29 4.02 -9.39
N ASN A 34 -24.31 3.67 -10.68
CA ASN A 34 -23.65 4.46 -11.72
C ASN A 34 -24.18 5.90 -11.75
N LYS A 35 -25.51 6.07 -11.67
CA LYS A 35 -26.12 7.41 -11.66
C LYS A 35 -25.77 8.18 -10.37
N ALA A 36 -25.76 7.51 -9.21
CA ALA A 36 -25.36 8.11 -7.95
C ALA A 36 -23.90 8.59 -7.99
N VAL A 37 -22.98 7.77 -8.53
CA VAL A 37 -21.57 8.15 -8.69
C VAL A 37 -21.43 9.33 -9.64
N GLU A 38 -22.18 9.37 -10.74
CA GLU A 38 -22.19 10.52 -11.66
C GLU A 38 -22.61 11.81 -10.95
N GLU A 39 -23.70 11.78 -10.19
CA GLU A 39 -24.15 12.97 -9.45
C GLU A 39 -23.16 13.37 -8.36
N ILE A 40 -22.59 12.42 -7.60
CA ILE A 40 -21.55 12.73 -6.60
C ILE A 40 -20.37 13.45 -7.23
N LYS A 41 -19.91 13.01 -8.42
CA LYS A 41 -18.85 13.69 -9.18
C LYS A 41 -19.24 15.08 -9.67
N ARG A 42 -20.54 15.38 -9.86
CA ARG A 42 -21.00 16.74 -10.20
C ARG A 42 -21.00 17.68 -9.00
N PHE A 43 -21.19 17.13 -7.80
CA PHE A 43 -21.15 17.89 -6.55
C PHE A 43 -19.73 18.01 -5.97
N SER A 44 -18.76 17.23 -6.43
CA SER A 44 -17.38 17.32 -5.96
C SER A 44 -16.79 18.68 -6.30
N LYS A 45 -15.98 19.20 -5.39
CA LYS A 45 -15.19 20.41 -5.59
C LYS A 45 -13.74 20.00 -5.67
N ASP A 46 -13.09 20.39 -6.75
CA ASP A 46 -11.66 20.18 -6.91
C ASP A 46 -10.91 21.08 -5.93
N VAL A 47 -9.79 20.58 -5.42
CA VAL A 47 -8.91 21.25 -4.46
C VAL A 47 -7.65 21.58 -5.21
N GLU A 48 -7.42 22.87 -5.48
CA GLU A 48 -6.32 23.32 -6.34
C GLU A 48 -5.30 24.16 -5.58
N THR A 49 -5.74 24.86 -4.53
CA THR A 49 -4.89 25.79 -3.80
C THR A 49 -4.29 25.15 -2.55
N LYS A 50 -3.07 25.59 -2.21
CA LYS A 50 -2.39 25.18 -0.97
C LYS A 50 -3.26 25.44 0.28
N ASP A 51 -4.00 26.54 0.29
CA ASP A 51 -4.88 26.90 1.41
C ASP A 51 -6.07 25.91 1.55
N GLU A 52 -6.66 25.49 0.43
CA GLU A 52 -7.72 24.46 0.45
C GLU A 52 -7.17 23.10 0.88
N ILE A 53 -5.97 22.72 0.42
CA ILE A 53 -5.27 21.50 0.87
C ILE A 53 -5.05 21.55 2.39
N ALA A 54 -4.51 22.67 2.90
CA ALA A 54 -4.27 22.87 4.32
C ALA A 54 -5.57 22.80 5.13
N GLN A 55 -6.67 23.35 4.62
CA GLN A 55 -7.97 23.31 5.27
C GLN A 55 -8.53 21.88 5.36
N VAL A 56 -8.50 21.13 4.26
CA VAL A 56 -8.95 19.74 4.22
C VAL A 56 -8.11 18.87 5.15
N ALA A 57 -6.78 19.04 5.11
CA ALA A 57 -5.85 18.32 5.97
C ALA A 57 -6.06 18.66 7.45
N THR A 58 -6.30 19.94 7.78
CA THR A 58 -6.60 20.40 9.16
C THR A 58 -7.87 19.75 9.69
N ILE A 59 -8.94 19.70 8.88
CA ILE A 59 -10.21 19.08 9.30
C ILE A 59 -10.04 17.57 9.48
N SER A 60 -9.27 16.91 8.61
CA SER A 60 -9.01 15.47 8.69
C SER A 60 -8.16 15.09 9.90
N ALA A 61 -7.10 15.87 10.18
CA ALA A 61 -6.19 15.65 11.31
C ALA A 61 -6.71 16.22 12.63
N ALA A 62 -7.76 17.05 12.60
CA ALA A 62 -8.21 17.89 13.72
C ALA A 62 -7.10 18.79 14.32
N ASP A 63 -6.09 19.13 13.51
CA ASP A 63 -4.89 19.85 13.92
C ASP A 63 -4.41 20.77 12.78
N ALA A 64 -4.29 22.07 13.08
CA ALA A 64 -3.91 23.09 12.11
C ALA A 64 -2.41 23.09 11.79
N GLU A 65 -1.55 22.68 12.72
CA GLU A 65 -0.11 22.57 12.50
C GLU A 65 0.18 21.41 11.54
N ILE A 66 -0.44 20.25 11.79
CA ILE A 66 -0.35 19.08 10.89
C ILE A 66 -0.91 19.41 9.51
N GLY A 67 -2.07 20.07 9.43
CA GLY A 67 -2.68 20.44 8.16
C GLY A 67 -1.76 21.33 7.31
N LYS A 68 -1.07 22.29 7.95
CA LYS A 68 -0.10 23.15 7.28
C LYS A 68 1.14 22.37 6.80
N LEU A 69 1.67 21.45 7.62
CA LEU A 69 2.82 20.62 7.24
C LEU A 69 2.49 19.72 6.03
N ILE A 70 1.29 19.13 5.98
CA ILE A 70 0.84 18.32 4.83
C ILE A 70 0.76 19.17 3.55
N ALA A 71 0.21 20.38 3.64
CA ALA A 71 0.14 21.29 2.49
C ALA A 71 1.53 21.74 2.00
N GLU A 72 2.46 22.00 2.92
CA GLU A 72 3.87 22.28 2.58
C GLU A 72 4.58 21.06 1.95
N ALA A 73 4.29 19.85 2.43
CA ALA A 73 4.81 18.62 1.85
C ALA A 73 4.32 18.45 0.39
N MET A 74 3.01 18.53 0.18
CA MET A 74 2.39 18.41 -1.16
C MET A 74 2.90 19.44 -2.15
N GLU A 75 3.17 20.69 -1.72
CA GLU A 75 3.74 21.71 -2.59
C GLU A 75 5.17 21.36 -3.05
N LYS A 76 5.96 20.72 -2.19
CA LYS A 76 7.35 20.31 -2.51
C LYS A 76 7.42 19.06 -3.40
N VAL A 77 6.57 18.07 -3.15
CA VAL A 77 6.60 16.79 -3.89
C VAL A 77 5.68 16.77 -5.11
N GLY A 78 4.75 17.72 -5.22
CA GLY A 78 3.71 17.76 -6.24
C GLY A 78 2.50 16.88 -5.90
N ASN A 79 1.43 16.98 -6.67
CA ASN A 79 0.17 16.27 -6.40
C ASN A 79 0.28 14.74 -6.48
N ASP A 80 1.21 14.24 -7.29
CA ASP A 80 1.47 12.80 -7.48
C ASP A 80 2.67 12.32 -6.63
N GLY A 81 3.20 13.18 -5.76
CA GLY A 81 4.33 12.86 -4.90
C GLY A 81 3.93 11.90 -3.77
N VAL A 82 4.89 11.06 -3.37
CA VAL A 82 4.70 10.10 -2.28
C VAL A 82 5.06 10.77 -0.96
N ILE A 83 4.16 10.69 0.01
CA ILE A 83 4.37 11.19 1.37
C ILE A 83 4.40 10.00 2.32
N THR A 84 5.51 9.82 3.02
CA THR A 84 5.67 8.84 4.09
C THR A 84 5.69 9.55 5.44
N VAL A 85 5.24 8.84 6.48
CA VAL A 85 5.25 9.34 7.86
C VAL A 85 6.10 8.38 8.69
N GLU A 86 7.14 8.91 9.32
CA GLU A 86 8.05 8.16 10.19
C GLU A 86 8.02 8.73 11.61
N GLU A 87 8.20 7.87 12.61
CA GLU A 87 8.27 8.28 14.01
C GLU A 87 9.69 8.75 14.34
N SER A 88 9.84 10.05 14.63
CA SER A 88 11.13 10.60 15.06
C SER A 88 11.34 10.45 16.57
N LYS A 89 12.60 10.25 16.98
CA LYS A 89 13.03 10.27 18.39
C LYS A 89 13.24 11.68 18.94
N SER A 90 13.20 12.71 18.09
CA SER A 90 13.31 14.12 18.48
C SER A 90 11.96 14.72 18.87
N MET A 91 11.96 15.81 19.63
CA MET A 91 10.75 16.59 19.86
C MET A 91 10.39 17.42 18.62
N GLY A 92 9.13 17.37 18.21
CA GLY A 92 8.57 18.15 17.12
C GLY A 92 8.34 17.34 15.84
N THR A 93 7.55 17.89 14.92
CA THR A 93 7.28 17.30 13.61
C THR A 93 8.12 18.02 12.57
N THR A 94 8.99 17.28 11.87
CA THR A 94 9.86 17.82 10.83
C THR A 94 9.40 17.32 9.46
N LEU A 95 9.59 18.16 8.44
CA LEU A 95 9.34 17.82 7.04
C LEU A 95 10.69 17.67 6.33
N GLU A 96 11.01 16.46 5.90
CA GLU A 96 12.18 16.17 5.09
C GLU A 96 11.76 15.72 3.69
N VAL A 97 12.45 16.23 2.67
CA VAL A 97 12.26 15.80 1.29
C VAL A 97 13.50 15.05 0.89
N VAL A 98 13.33 13.76 0.61
CA VAL A 98 14.39 12.85 0.16
C VAL A 98 14.13 12.41 -1.26
N GLU A 99 15.19 12.21 -2.03
CA GLU A 99 15.07 11.58 -3.34
C GLU A 99 14.77 10.09 -3.16
N GLY A 100 13.69 9.63 -3.78
CA GLY A 100 13.22 8.26 -3.68
C GLY A 100 12.37 7.87 -4.88
N MET A 101 11.92 6.62 -4.89
CA MET A 101 11.09 6.08 -5.97
C MET A 101 10.08 5.09 -5.39
N GLN A 102 8.85 5.16 -5.88
CA GLN A 102 7.80 4.17 -5.65
C GLN A 102 7.43 3.53 -6.98
N PHE A 103 7.08 2.24 -6.94
CA PHE A 103 6.56 1.50 -8.07
C PHE A 103 5.44 0.56 -7.62
N ASP A 104 4.51 0.24 -8.52
CA ASP A 104 3.31 -0.53 -8.21
C ASP A 104 3.57 -2.05 -8.18
N ARG A 105 4.46 -2.49 -7.29
CA ARG A 105 4.70 -3.90 -6.98
C ARG A 105 4.79 -4.11 -5.47
N GLY A 106 4.13 -5.15 -4.99
CA GLY A 106 4.18 -5.56 -3.58
C GLY A 106 5.08 -6.78 -3.39
N TYR A 107 5.35 -7.12 -2.14
CA TYR A 107 6.09 -8.34 -1.81
C TYR A 107 5.37 -9.60 -2.30
N ILE A 108 6.12 -10.59 -2.76
CA ILE A 108 5.59 -11.82 -3.38
C ILE A 108 4.85 -12.70 -2.36
N SER A 109 5.26 -12.66 -1.09
CA SER A 109 4.66 -13.49 -0.02
C SER A 109 4.27 -12.66 1.20
N PRO A 110 3.06 -12.85 1.78
CA PRO A 110 2.67 -12.21 3.04
C PRO A 110 3.59 -12.51 4.22
N TYR A 111 4.35 -13.61 4.17
CA TYR A 111 5.34 -13.94 5.19
C TYR A 111 6.61 -13.08 5.10
N MET A 112 6.71 -12.17 4.13
CA MET A 112 7.80 -11.21 3.98
C MET A 112 7.56 -9.89 4.74
N VAL A 113 6.47 -9.75 5.48
CA VAL A 113 6.25 -8.59 6.37
C VAL A 113 7.28 -8.57 7.50
N THR A 114 7.62 -7.37 7.96
CA THR A 114 8.44 -7.14 9.16
C THR A 114 7.57 -6.64 10.32
N ASP A 115 6.56 -5.83 10.02
CA ASP A 115 5.51 -5.43 10.96
C ASP A 115 4.23 -6.20 10.61
N THR A 116 3.87 -7.16 11.46
CA THR A 116 2.69 -8.01 11.28
C THR A 116 1.37 -7.31 11.58
N ASP A 117 1.40 -6.19 12.31
CA ASP A 117 0.19 -5.44 12.67
C ASP A 117 -0.20 -4.50 11.52
N LYS A 118 0.79 -3.81 10.95
CA LYS A 118 0.60 -2.93 9.79
C LYS A 118 0.60 -3.69 8.46
N MET A 119 1.08 -4.93 8.44
CA MET A 119 1.31 -5.72 7.22
C MET A 119 2.24 -4.99 6.24
N VAL A 120 3.34 -4.45 6.74
CA VAL A 120 4.37 -3.75 5.93
C VAL A 120 5.73 -4.42 6.08
N ALA A 121 6.58 -4.24 5.07
CA ALA A 121 7.96 -4.71 5.08
C ALA A 121 8.90 -3.49 5.07
N GLU A 122 9.42 -3.16 6.25
CA GLU A 122 10.36 -2.06 6.50
C GLU A 122 11.77 -2.62 6.60
N LEU A 123 12.70 -2.12 5.77
CA LEU A 123 14.09 -2.54 5.73
C LEU A 123 15.00 -1.32 5.91
N GLU A 124 15.77 -1.27 7.01
CA GLU A 124 16.81 -0.27 7.22
C GLU A 124 18.12 -0.69 6.56
N ASP A 125 18.76 0.25 5.85
CA ASP A 125 20.04 0.09 5.14
C ASP A 125 20.21 -1.26 4.39
N PRO A 126 19.22 -1.68 3.55
CA PRO A 126 19.28 -2.98 2.90
C PRO A 126 20.28 -2.99 1.74
N TYR A 127 20.80 -4.18 1.44
CA TYR A 127 21.33 -4.44 0.10
C TYR A 127 20.18 -4.61 -0.89
N ILE A 128 20.37 -4.14 -2.13
CA ILE A 128 19.36 -4.24 -3.18
C ILE A 128 19.95 -5.10 -4.32
N LEU A 129 19.32 -6.26 -4.57
CA LEU A 129 19.60 -7.12 -5.71
C LEU A 129 18.56 -6.85 -6.80
N ILE A 130 19.00 -6.44 -7.99
CA ILE A 130 18.13 -6.16 -9.13
C ILE A 130 18.48 -7.09 -10.27
N THR A 131 17.49 -7.78 -10.83
CA THR A 131 17.65 -8.62 -12.02
C THR A 131 16.40 -8.58 -12.89
N ASP A 132 16.57 -8.71 -14.20
CA ASP A 132 15.49 -8.83 -15.18
C ASP A 132 15.06 -10.28 -15.41
N LYS A 133 15.67 -11.25 -14.70
CA LYS A 133 15.37 -12.67 -14.83
C LYS A 133 14.47 -13.17 -13.71
N LYS A 134 13.74 -14.24 -14.00
CA LYS A 134 13.08 -15.05 -12.97
C LYS A 134 14.10 -15.78 -12.12
N ILE A 135 13.88 -15.78 -10.80
CA ILE A 135 14.67 -16.55 -9.84
C ILE A 135 13.82 -17.74 -9.41
N SER A 136 14.03 -18.89 -10.06
CA SER A 136 13.33 -20.13 -9.71
C SER A 136 14.14 -21.00 -8.74
N ASN A 137 15.47 -20.94 -8.80
CA ASN A 137 16.40 -21.76 -8.03
C ASN A 137 17.24 -20.92 -7.08
N ILE A 138 17.33 -21.32 -5.80
CA ILE A 138 18.11 -20.59 -4.80
C ILE A 138 19.61 -20.59 -5.10
N GLN A 139 20.11 -21.62 -5.81
CA GLN A 139 21.52 -21.75 -6.15
C GLN A 139 22.04 -20.61 -7.03
N ASP A 140 21.18 -20.00 -7.84
CA ASP A 140 21.55 -18.91 -8.74
C ASP A 140 21.97 -17.65 -7.97
N ILE A 141 21.44 -17.47 -6.76
CA ILE A 141 21.71 -16.31 -5.89
C ILE A 141 22.46 -16.66 -4.60
N LEU A 142 22.70 -17.96 -4.34
CA LEU A 142 23.33 -18.44 -3.11
C LEU A 142 24.69 -17.77 -2.80
N PRO A 143 25.61 -17.57 -3.77
CA PRO A 143 26.90 -16.94 -3.48
C PRO A 143 26.77 -15.51 -2.97
N ILE A 144 25.76 -14.78 -3.43
CA ILE A 144 25.48 -13.40 -3.02
C ILE A 144 24.78 -13.41 -1.66
N LEU A 145 23.82 -14.32 -1.47
CA LEU A 145 23.11 -14.48 -0.19
C LEU A 145 24.07 -14.76 0.97
N GLU A 146 25.06 -15.63 0.77
CA GLU A 146 26.06 -15.95 1.81
C GLU A 146 26.84 -14.72 2.27
N GLN A 147 27.23 -13.85 1.34
CA GLN A 147 27.96 -12.61 1.67
C GLN A 147 27.07 -11.62 2.44
N ILE A 148 25.80 -11.50 2.04
CA ILE A 148 24.86 -10.59 2.69
C ILE A 148 24.51 -11.09 4.09
N VAL A 149 24.26 -12.40 4.27
CA VAL A 149 23.99 -12.99 5.59
C VAL A 149 25.17 -12.75 6.54
N GLN A 150 26.42 -12.85 6.06
CA GLN A 150 27.61 -12.54 6.86
C GLN A 150 27.69 -11.07 7.29
N SER A 151 27.18 -10.16 6.46
CA SER A 151 27.12 -8.72 6.79
C SER A 151 26.05 -8.38 7.83
N GLY A 152 25.10 -9.31 8.08
CA GLY A 152 23.98 -9.10 9.00
C GLY A 152 22.95 -8.07 8.53
N LYS A 153 23.07 -7.56 7.29
CA LYS A 153 22.15 -6.56 6.74
C LYS A 153 20.95 -7.22 6.02
N PRO A 154 19.79 -6.53 5.94
CA PRO A 154 18.65 -7.03 5.18
C PRO A 154 18.89 -7.00 3.66
N LEU A 155 18.10 -7.77 2.91
CA LEU A 155 18.12 -7.81 1.45
C LEU A 155 16.74 -7.49 0.84
N LEU A 156 16.72 -6.59 -0.13
CA LEU A 156 15.61 -6.38 -1.06
C LEU A 156 15.97 -7.00 -2.41
N ILE A 157 15.14 -7.92 -2.90
CA ILE A 157 15.26 -8.53 -4.23
C ILE A 157 14.18 -7.93 -5.13
N ILE A 158 14.59 -7.34 -6.25
CA ILE A 158 13.70 -6.86 -7.32
C ILE A 158 13.99 -7.72 -8.55
N ALA A 159 13.04 -8.57 -8.92
CA ALA A 159 13.18 -9.51 -10.03
C ALA A 159 11.95 -9.48 -10.96
N GLU A 160 12.01 -10.16 -12.11
CA GLU A 160 10.80 -10.39 -12.92
C GLU A 160 9.77 -11.20 -12.12
N ASP A 161 10.26 -12.24 -11.45
CA ASP A 161 9.50 -13.12 -10.55
C ASP A 161 10.44 -13.92 -9.64
N VAL A 162 9.96 -14.32 -8.46
CA VAL A 162 10.66 -15.27 -7.57
C VAL A 162 9.72 -16.43 -7.29
N GLU A 163 10.05 -17.59 -7.86
CA GLU A 163 9.20 -18.78 -7.87
C GLU A 163 10.00 -20.04 -7.53
N GLY A 164 9.41 -21.22 -7.77
CA GLY A 164 10.11 -22.50 -7.62
C GLY A 164 10.56 -22.80 -6.19
N ASP A 165 11.76 -23.34 -6.04
CA ASP A 165 12.37 -23.66 -4.74
C ASP A 165 13.00 -22.44 -4.06
N ALA A 166 13.26 -21.36 -4.79
CA ALA A 166 13.81 -20.13 -4.24
C ALA A 166 12.85 -19.47 -3.24
N LEU A 167 11.58 -19.27 -3.62
CA LEU A 167 10.60 -18.57 -2.77
C LEU A 167 10.36 -19.24 -1.41
N PRO A 168 10.04 -20.55 -1.32
CA PRO A 168 9.87 -21.23 -0.04
C PRO A 168 11.13 -21.17 0.82
N THR A 169 12.32 -21.27 0.20
CA THR A 169 13.59 -21.22 0.92
C THR A 169 13.82 -19.84 1.55
N LEU A 170 13.56 -18.76 0.81
CA LEU A 170 13.66 -17.39 1.33
C LEU A 170 12.66 -17.16 2.47
N VAL A 171 11.41 -17.60 2.32
CA VAL A 171 10.36 -17.45 3.34
C VAL A 171 10.72 -18.22 4.62
N VAL A 172 11.18 -19.46 4.51
CA VAL A 172 11.53 -20.28 5.69
C VAL A 172 12.72 -19.68 6.45
N ASN A 173 13.73 -19.15 5.74
CA ASN A 173 14.86 -18.48 6.40
C ASN A 173 14.43 -17.20 7.11
N LYS A 174 13.54 -16.42 6.50
CA LYS A 174 12.97 -15.23 7.16
C LYS A 174 12.19 -15.60 8.41
N LEU A 175 11.30 -16.58 8.34
CA LEU A 175 10.51 -17.04 9.49
C LEU A 175 11.37 -17.60 10.63
N ARG A 176 12.55 -18.16 10.31
CA ARG A 176 13.53 -18.61 11.30
C ARG A 176 14.37 -17.48 11.91
N GLY A 177 14.24 -16.25 11.40
CA GLY A 177 15.03 -15.10 11.83
C GLY A 177 16.50 -15.18 11.44
N THR A 178 16.89 -16.12 10.56
CA THR A 178 18.27 -16.26 10.12
C THR A 178 18.66 -15.19 9.09
N PHE A 179 17.68 -14.66 8.36
CA PHE A 179 17.90 -13.72 7.27
C PHE A 179 16.66 -12.88 6.98
N ASN A 180 16.76 -11.55 7.08
CA ASN A 180 15.66 -10.66 6.71
C ASN A 180 15.72 -10.31 5.22
N CYS A 181 14.76 -10.83 4.45
CA CYS A 181 14.67 -10.64 3.01
C CYS A 181 13.24 -10.27 2.59
N VAL A 182 13.13 -9.44 1.55
CA VAL A 182 11.87 -9.13 0.87
C VAL A 182 12.11 -9.26 -0.63
N ALA A 183 11.22 -9.96 -1.31
CA ALA A 183 11.26 -10.09 -2.77
C ALA A 183 10.02 -9.43 -3.38
N VAL A 184 10.23 -8.64 -4.43
CA VAL A 184 9.25 -7.83 -5.15
C VAL A 184 9.36 -8.10 -6.65
#